data_AF-A0AAW2TTE6-F1
#
_entry.id   AF-A0AAW2TTE6-F1
#
_cell.length_a   1.000
_cell.length_b   1.000
_cell.length_c   1.000
_cell.angle_alpha   90.00
_cell.angle_beta   90.00
_cell.angle_gamma   90.00
#
_symmetry.space_group_name_H-M   'P 1'
#
loop_
_entity.id
_entity.type
_entity.pdbx_description
1 polymer ?
#
loop_
_entity_poly.entity_id
_entity_poly.type
_entity_poly.pdbx_seq_one_letter_code
_entity_poly.pdbx_strand_id
1 'polypeptide(L)' 'MKDNPKRLKSDKYCRFHRDRGHTTEECHHLKNEIEKLIQRGYLRQYVNQGQSSQRQAPTPTQPTSDDNLPTAGVIA' A
#
# COMPACT_ATOMS: atom_id res chain seq x y z
N MET A 1 -10.48 23.81 -25.36
CA MET A 1 -11.28 22.98 -24.44
C MET A 1 -12.73 23.08 -24.89
N LYS A 2 -13.46 21.97 -25.04
CA LYS A 2 -14.84 21.99 -25.53
C LYS A 2 -15.74 22.47 -24.38
N ASP A 3 -16.33 23.64 -24.52
CA ASP A 3 -17.23 24.24 -23.54
C ASP A 3 -18.49 23.38 -23.40
N ASN A 4 -18.46 22.45 -22.43
CA ASN A 4 -19.62 21.66 -22.10
C ASN A 4 -20.44 22.45 -21.05
N PRO A 5 -21.63 22.97 -21.40
CA PRO A 5 -22.41 23.86 -20.53
C PRO A 5 -22.82 23.21 -19.20
N LYS A 6 -22.79 21.87 -19.12
CA LYS A 6 -23.01 21.13 -17.86
C LYS A 6 -21.86 21.28 -16.85
N ARG A 7 -20.62 21.52 -17.31
CA ARG A 7 -19.44 21.65 -16.44
C ARG A 7 -19.39 23.01 -15.75
N LEU A 8 -19.92 24.04 -16.40
CA LEU A 8 -20.02 25.40 -15.86
C LEU A 8 -21.06 25.53 -14.73
N LYS A 9 -22.11 24.69 -14.74
CA LYS A 9 -23.16 24.65 -13.70
C LYS A 9 -22.78 23.86 -12.45
N SER A 10 -21.61 23.23 -12.43
CA SER A 10 -21.15 22.48 -11.27
C SER A 10 -20.29 23.38 -10.39
N ASP A 11 -20.63 23.49 -9.12
CA ASP A 11 -19.79 24.15 -8.11
C ASP A 11 -18.54 23.31 -7.74
N LYS A 12 -18.42 22.10 -8.30
CA LYS A 12 -17.26 21.24 -8.11
C LYS A 12 -16.09 21.73 -8.95
N TYR A 13 -14.95 21.91 -8.30
CA TYR A 13 -13.70 22.37 -8.92
C TYR A 13 -12.55 21.39 -8.70
N CYS A 14 -11.87 21.04 -9.78
CA CYS A 14 -10.71 20.17 -9.76
C CYS A 14 -9.44 21.02 -9.80
N ARG A 15 -8.68 21.03 -8.70
CA ARG A 15 -7.44 21.81 -8.58
C ARG A 15 -6.34 21.32 -9.51
N PHE A 16 -6.32 20.02 -9.80
CA PHE A 16 -5.35 19.38 -10.68
C PHE A 16 -5.49 19.84 -12.14
N HIS A 17 -6.73 19.90 -12.64
CA HIS A 17 -7.01 20.38 -14.00
C HIS A 17 -7.30 21.88 -14.09
N ARG A 18 -7.46 22.55 -12.94
CA ARG A 18 -7.93 23.94 -12.84
C ARG A 18 -9.23 24.18 -13.63
N ASP A 19 -10.14 23.21 -13.56
CA ASP A 19 -11.36 23.16 -14.36
C ASP A 19 -12.56 22.77 -13.48
N ARG A 20 -13.76 23.14 -13.92
CA ARG A 20 -15.03 22.84 -13.24
C ARG A 20 -15.64 21.53 -13.74
N GLY A 21 -16.54 20.99 -12.93
CA GLY A 21 -17.33 19.80 -13.24
C GLY A 21 -17.08 18.59 -12.35
N HIS A 22 -15.92 18.50 -11.70
CA HIS A 22 -15.60 17.44 -10.73
C HIS A 22 -14.64 17.98 -9.68
N THR A 23 -14.56 17.34 -8.50
CA THR A 23 -13.57 17.69 -7.47
C THR A 23 -12.23 17.01 -7.74
N THR A 24 -11.20 17.37 -6.99
CA THR A 24 -9.88 16.70 -7.11
C THR A 24 -9.96 15.22 -6.70
N GLU A 25 -10.86 14.87 -5.79
CA GLU A 25 -11.09 13.49 -5.31
C GLU A 25 -11.79 12.61 -6.36
N GLU A 26 -12.72 13.21 -7.12
CA GLU A 26 -13.43 12.55 -8.23
C GLU A 26 -12.58 12.46 -9.51
N CYS A 27 -11.36 12.99 -9.50
CA CYS A 27 -10.51 13.03 -10.68
C CYS A 27 -9.87 11.66 -10.95
N HIS A 28 -10.50 10.89 -11.84
CA HIS A 28 -9.99 9.60 -12.29
C HIS A 28 -8.57 9.68 -12.88
N HIS A 29 -8.26 10.76 -13.60
CA HIS A 29 -6.93 10.93 -14.19
C HIS A 29 -5.86 11.06 -13.10
N LEU A 30 -6.11 11.88 -12.07
CA LEU A 30 -5.21 12.03 -10.93
C LEU A 30 -5.03 10.70 -10.19
N LYS A 31 -6.13 9.97 -9.93
CA LYS A 31 -6.06 8.66 -9.27
C LYS A 31 -5.18 7.67 -10.05
N ASN A 32 -5.38 7.57 -11.36
CA ASN A 32 -4.58 6.68 -12.22
C ASN A 32 -3.11 7.09 -12.25
N GLU A 33 -2.81 8.39 -12.24
CA GLU A 33 -1.44 8.90 -12.21
C GLU A 33 -0.75 8.49 -10.90
N ILE A 34 -1.44 8.64 -9.77
CA ILE A 34 -0.96 8.21 -8.45
C ILE A 34 -0.73 6.69 -8.43
N GLU A 35 -1.66 5.89 -8.94
CA GLU A 35 -1.51 4.43 -9.03
C GLU A 35 -0.30 4.02 -9.87
N LYS A 36 -0.05 4.67 -11.01
CA LYS A 36 1.16 4.42 -11.81
C LYS A 36 2.44 4.78 -11.06
N LEU A 37 2.44 5.88 -10.30
CA LEU A 37 3.60 6.29 -9.49
C LEU A 37 3.86 5.32 -8.34
N ILE A 38 2.81 4.76 -7.74
CA ILE A 38 2.92 3.67 -6.75
C ILE A 38 3.49 2.42 -7.41
N GLN A 39 2.97 2.01 -8.56
CA GLN A 39 3.43 0.82 -9.28
C GLN A 39 4.89 0.92 -9.72
N ARG A 40 5.34 2.11 -10.12
CA ARG A 40 6.75 2.40 -10.45
C ARG A 40 7.66 2.49 -9.21
N GLY A 41 7.07 2.50 -8.01
CA GLY A 41 7.81 2.51 -6.75
C GLY A 41 8.16 3.91 -6.21
N TYR A 42 7.78 4.99 -6.89
CA TYR A 42 8.11 6.36 -6.47
C TYR A 42 7.39 6.81 -5.20
N LEU A 43 6.21 6.24 -4.93
CA LEU A 43 5.37 6.62 -3.78
C LEU A 43 5.36 5.57 -2.66
N ARG A 44 6.29 4.60 -2.66
CA ARG A 44 6.32 3.50 -1.66
C ARG A 44 6.34 3.99 -0.21
N GLN A 45 7.01 5.12 0.07
CA GLN A 45 7.07 5.73 1.40
C GLN A 45 5.71 6.25 1.90
N TYR A 46 4.80 6.58 0.99
CA TYR A 46 3.47 7.10 1.32
C TYR A 46 2.41 6.00 1.46
N VAL A 47 2.66 4.82 0.87
CA VAL A 47 1.74 3.66 0.93
C VAL A 47 1.90 2.88 2.24
N ASN A 48 3.13 2.81 2.78
CA ASN A 48 3.44 1.98 3.96
C ASN A 48 3.09 2.60 5.33
N GLN A 49 2.80 3.91 5.41
CA GLN A 49 2.42 4.54 6.69
C GLN A 49 1.12 3.99 7.29
N GLY A 50 0.31 3.24 6.52
CA GLY A 50 -0.88 2.55 7.02
C GLY A 50 -0.65 1.11 7.51
N GLN A 51 0.50 0.47 7.22
CA GLN A 51 0.71 -0.96 7.50
C GLN A 51 2.00 -1.31 8.25
N SER A 52 2.94 -0.36 8.42
CA SER A 52 4.24 -0.66 9.03
C SER A 52 4.27 -0.68 10.57
N SER A 53 3.14 -0.56 11.27
CA SER A 53 3.12 -0.74 12.74
C SER A 53 3.06 -2.21 13.18
N GLN A 54 2.84 -3.18 12.29
CA GLN A 54 2.89 -4.60 12.66
C GLN A 54 4.20 -5.26 12.19
N ARG A 55 5.25 -4.87 12.91
CA ARG A 55 6.43 -5.68 13.27
C ARG A 55 6.59 -6.98 12.48
N GLN A 56 7.41 -6.91 11.43
CA GLN A 56 8.19 -8.07 11.01
C GLN A 56 9.14 -8.42 12.16
N ALA A 57 8.72 -9.32 13.04
CA ALA A 57 9.66 -10.09 13.85
C ALA A 57 10.17 -11.21 12.92
N PRO A 58 11.47 -11.27 12.59
CA PRO A 58 12.01 -12.43 11.90
C PRO A 58 11.92 -13.64 12.84
N THR A 59 11.06 -14.59 12.51
CA THR A 59 11.06 -15.94 13.06
C THR A 59 12.34 -16.66 12.61
N PRO A 60 13.21 -17.14 13.51
CA PRO A 60 14.19 -18.16 13.17
C PRO A 60 13.48 -19.53 13.24
N THR A 61 13.38 -20.20 12.10
CA THR A 61 12.98 -21.59 11.99
C THR A 61 13.94 -22.50 12.78
N GLN A 62 13.35 -23.45 13.50
CA GLN A 62 13.97 -24.42 14.41
C GLN A 62 14.88 -25.43 13.68
N PRO A 63 15.73 -26.15 14.43
CA PRO A 63 15.83 -27.58 14.22
C PRO A 63 15.42 -28.36 15.48
N THR A 64 14.52 -29.30 15.23
CA THR A 64 14.02 -30.44 16.02
C THR A 64 14.97 -30.94 17.12
N SER A 65 14.59 -30.76 18.38
CA SER A 65 14.99 -31.66 19.46
C SER A 65 13.83 -32.61 19.72
N ASP A 66 13.82 -33.71 18.94
CA ASP A 66 12.99 -34.88 19.21
C ASP A 66 13.41 -35.47 20.55
N ASP A 67 12.56 -35.22 21.53
CA ASP A 67 12.51 -35.91 22.81
C ASP A 67 12.00 -37.35 22.55
N ASN A 68 12.87 -38.37 22.71
CA ASN A 68 12.60 -39.69 23.32
C ASN A 68 13.47 -40.84 22.75
N LEU A 69 14.43 -41.35 23.54
CA LEU A 69 14.59 -42.80 23.78
C LEU A 69 15.52 -43.08 25.01
N PRO A 70 15.22 -44.06 25.89
CA PRO A 70 15.80 -44.17 27.23
C PRO A 70 17.04 -45.10 27.37
N THR A 71 17.78 -44.84 28.45
CA THR A 71 18.65 -45.71 29.30
C THR A 71 19.38 -46.92 28.69
N ALA A 72 20.73 -46.89 28.73
CA ALA A 72 21.60 -47.86 29.43
C ALA A 72 23.08 -47.74 28.96
N GLY A 73 24.04 -47.62 29.89
CA GLY A 73 25.45 -47.84 29.56
C GLY A 73 26.48 -47.16 30.48
N VAL A 74 26.98 -47.91 31.46
CA VAL A 74 28.18 -47.66 32.28
C VAL A 74 29.44 -47.50 31.42
N ILE A 75 30.39 -46.63 31.83
CA ILE A 75 31.89 -46.70 31.80
C ILE A 75 32.45 -45.25 31.93
N ALA A 76 33.48 -44.87 32.69
CA ALA A 76 34.61 -45.55 33.35
C ALA A 76 35.04 -44.78 34.61
#